data_AF-A0A1N7HYC9-F1
#
_entry.id   AF-A0A1N7HYC9-F1
#
_cell.length_a   1.000
_cell.length_b   1.000
_cell.length_c   1.000
_cell.angle_alpha   90.00
_cell.angle_beta   90.00
_cell.angle_gamma   90.00
#
_symmetry.space_group_name_H-M   'P 1'
#
loop_
_entity.id
_entity.type
_entity.pdbx_description
1 polymer ?
#
loop_
_entity_poly.entity_id
_entity_poly.type
_entity_poly.pdbx_seq_one_letter_code
_entity_poly.pdbx_strand_id
1 'polypeptide(L)'
;MKKCTLLLLFLLFENNFQAQVGINTTTPNSSSVLDIMGSNKGLLIPRIALTGSSDTVTVPLPANSLMIYNTAAVNDVQPGYYYWSTTAGRWTKVLDDLKPIVMTGWSLTGNSGMVNGVNFIGTSDNVDVIFKRNNIVSGVLNTTNTIFGVNSLTANTIGLNNTAVGVNNLISNTTGSMNTAIGAEVLSSNKTGIQNTGYGYRALYSNLDGNNNVANGYFSLFSAKSTIGNVGIGASSLRELISGDNNIGIGGDALRMLPGGRGNTAIGGSAGYNVNTVNNYNTFIGFRAGAGLVSGKSNTIIGANVSGLPASLSNNIIIADGDGNRRINIDQNGNIGVGTNTPKFPLDIRLKTTEWPLAATSLTYYGISPDSGSFDGTLTTYSNYTNDIGTFNTNTSIYADGNIISVGKLSVAQTSLFSDKRIKNIMSRSDSGKDLITLRKLSITNYLMKDEALYGKQEFKKVIAQEVEAVYPQAVSKSGVKTFIPNIYQLAKQNGSVFTFEKRIAISKEDKFLKIYDETGEIILEIQGSTPNSITVNLADKELKGKLFVYGTEVSDLRTVDYDALSMLNISATQELAKKIEALENENEALKKSNIEMQHTQTIFEERLKRLESSSAK
;
A
#
# COMPACT_ATOMS: atom_id res chain seq x y z
N MET A 1 -15.27 -49.82 133.89
CA MET A 1 -14.33 -48.71 134.12
C MET A 1 -13.73 -48.26 132.78
N LYS A 2 -13.72 -46.94 132.52
CA LYS A 2 -13.00 -46.17 131.46
C LYS A 2 -13.48 -46.40 130.00
N LYS A 3 -14.31 -45.52 129.40
CA LYS A 3 -14.06 -44.19 128.76
C LYS A 3 -12.97 -44.20 127.68
N CYS A 4 -13.33 -43.89 126.42
CA CYS A 4 -12.75 -42.77 125.67
C CYS A 4 -13.50 -42.46 124.36
N THR A 5 -13.54 -41.17 124.06
CA THR A 5 -14.31 -40.45 123.03
C THR A 5 -13.42 -40.17 121.80
N LEU A 6 -14.05 -39.79 120.67
CA LEU A 6 -13.56 -38.83 119.65
C LEU A 6 -12.92 -39.39 118.35
N LEU A 7 -13.62 -39.22 117.21
CA LEU A 7 -13.21 -38.46 115.99
C LEU A 7 -14.29 -38.68 114.90
N LEU A 8 -15.25 -37.77 114.68
CA LEU A 8 -15.21 -36.60 113.77
C LEU A 8 -14.66 -36.87 112.35
N LEU A 9 -15.42 -36.35 111.37
CA LEU A 9 -15.05 -36.04 109.97
C LEU A 9 -15.21 -37.17 108.93
N PHE A 10 -16.38 -37.23 108.28
CA PHE A 10 -16.42 -37.10 106.81
C PHE A 10 -17.71 -36.38 106.40
N LEU A 11 -17.52 -35.08 106.16
CA LEU A 11 -18.47 -34.17 105.54
C LEU A 11 -18.75 -34.58 104.09
N LEU A 12 -20.02 -34.45 103.71
CA LEU A 12 -20.52 -33.84 102.47
C LEU A 12 -19.56 -33.85 101.26
N PHE A 13 -19.77 -34.79 100.36
CA PHE A 13 -19.58 -34.57 98.92
C PHE A 13 -20.69 -35.31 98.16
N GLU A 14 -21.82 -34.63 97.92
CA GLU A 14 -22.70 -35.02 96.83
C GLU A 14 -22.03 -34.58 95.51
N ASN A 15 -21.16 -35.44 94.98
CA ASN A 15 -20.71 -35.30 93.61
C ASN A 15 -21.84 -35.74 92.69
N ASN A 16 -22.54 -34.77 92.08
CA ASN A 16 -23.43 -35.03 90.96
C ASN A 16 -22.59 -35.43 89.75
N PHE A 17 -22.28 -36.72 89.60
CA PHE A 17 -21.71 -37.24 88.37
C PHE A 17 -22.80 -37.32 87.30
N GLN A 18 -22.80 -36.38 86.36
CA GLN A 18 -23.55 -36.53 85.11
C GLN A 18 -22.83 -37.59 84.27
N ALA A 19 -23.33 -38.83 84.29
CA ALA A 19 -22.78 -39.90 83.47
C ALA A 19 -23.47 -39.91 82.10
N GLN A 20 -22.68 -39.65 81.06
CA GLN A 20 -23.02 -39.99 79.68
C GLN A 20 -23.28 -41.50 79.57
N VAL A 21 -24.33 -41.89 78.85
CA VAL A 21 -24.67 -43.29 78.62
C VAL A 21 -23.94 -43.78 77.37
N GLY A 22 -22.93 -44.60 77.57
CA GLY A 22 -22.30 -45.37 76.49
C GLY A 22 -22.99 -46.70 76.29
N ILE A 23 -23.50 -46.97 75.09
CA ILE A 23 -23.89 -48.31 74.68
C ILE A 23 -22.81 -48.83 73.75
N ASN A 24 -22.10 -49.87 74.21
CA ASN A 24 -21.02 -50.53 73.48
C ASN A 24 -19.80 -49.63 73.19
N THR A 25 -19.60 -48.61 74.03
CA THR A 25 -18.39 -47.76 74.12
C THR A 25 -18.06 -47.47 75.58
N THR A 26 -16.78 -47.49 75.94
CA THR A 26 -16.30 -47.12 77.29
C THR A 26 -15.85 -45.67 77.39
N THR A 27 -15.79 -44.97 76.25
CA THR A 27 -15.46 -43.55 76.16
C THR A 27 -16.55 -42.86 75.32
N PRO A 28 -17.78 -42.70 75.86
CA PRO A 28 -18.81 -41.94 75.16
C PRO A 28 -18.29 -40.54 74.85
N ASN A 29 -18.65 -40.01 73.69
CA ASN A 29 -18.26 -38.68 73.30
C ASN A 29 -18.78 -37.65 74.31
N SER A 30 -17.91 -36.79 74.81
CA SER A 30 -18.26 -35.79 75.84
C SER A 30 -19.38 -34.82 75.44
N SER A 31 -19.71 -34.72 74.15
CA SER A 31 -20.82 -33.89 73.67
C SER A 31 -22.16 -34.63 73.56
N SER A 32 -22.25 -35.91 73.91
CA SER A 32 -23.49 -36.68 73.84
C SER A 32 -23.92 -37.19 75.22
N VAL A 33 -25.23 -37.14 75.47
CA VAL A 33 -25.82 -37.77 76.66
C VAL A 33 -25.99 -39.29 76.45
N LEU A 34 -26.13 -39.72 75.19
CA LEU A 34 -26.20 -41.11 74.76
C LEU A 34 -25.30 -41.30 73.54
N ASP A 35 -24.29 -42.16 73.66
CA ASP A 35 -23.39 -42.57 72.57
C ASP A 35 -23.54 -44.06 72.31
N ILE A 36 -23.81 -44.46 71.07
CA ILE A 36 -24.07 -45.85 70.70
C ILE A 36 -23.09 -46.23 69.58
N MET A 37 -22.16 -47.16 69.87
CA MET A 37 -21.22 -47.66 68.87
C MET A 37 -21.57 -49.07 68.38
N GLY A 38 -21.58 -49.27 67.06
CA GLY A 38 -21.75 -50.59 66.45
C GLY A 38 -21.27 -50.57 65.00
N SER A 39 -20.57 -51.62 64.56
CA SER A 39 -20.06 -51.71 63.18
C SER A 39 -21.09 -52.27 62.18
N ASN A 40 -22.13 -52.95 62.69
CA ASN A 40 -23.16 -53.61 61.88
C ASN A 40 -24.55 -53.63 62.55
N LYS A 41 -24.77 -52.78 63.57
CA LYS A 41 -26.04 -52.64 64.29
C LYS A 41 -26.41 -51.15 64.36
N GLY A 42 -27.70 -50.84 64.27
CA GLY A 42 -28.23 -49.48 64.38
C GLY A 42 -29.19 -49.32 65.57
N LEU A 43 -29.74 -48.13 65.72
CA LEU A 43 -30.76 -47.82 66.72
C LEU A 43 -32.16 -47.96 66.10
N LEU A 44 -32.97 -48.87 66.65
CA LEU A 44 -34.40 -48.88 66.37
C LEU A 44 -35.10 -47.85 67.25
N ILE A 45 -35.49 -46.74 66.64
CA ILE A 45 -36.35 -45.72 67.23
C ILE A 45 -37.78 -46.30 67.35
N PRO A 46 -38.60 -45.88 68.36
CA PRO A 46 -39.96 -46.37 68.54
C PRO A 46 -40.78 -46.34 67.25
N ARG A 47 -41.33 -47.51 66.87
CA ARG A 47 -42.16 -47.69 65.68
C ARG A 47 -43.62 -47.48 66.07
N ILE A 48 -44.23 -46.41 65.59
CA ILE A 48 -45.55 -45.96 66.00
C ILE A 48 -46.44 -45.84 64.77
N ALA A 49 -47.69 -46.32 64.84
CA ALA A 49 -48.66 -46.15 63.76
C ALA A 49 -49.44 -44.85 63.99
N LEU A 50 -49.00 -43.75 63.38
CA LEU A 50 -49.71 -42.47 63.49
C LEU A 50 -51.02 -42.51 62.71
N THR A 51 -52.02 -41.79 63.19
CA THR A 51 -53.31 -41.59 62.50
C THR A 51 -53.32 -40.37 61.58
N GLY A 52 -52.30 -39.50 61.65
CA GLY A 52 -52.11 -38.29 60.85
C GLY A 52 -50.95 -37.45 61.40
N SER A 53 -50.54 -36.38 60.71
CA SER A 53 -49.41 -35.55 61.18
C SER A 53 -49.74 -34.77 62.45
N SER A 54 -51.01 -34.49 62.73
CA SER A 54 -51.48 -33.83 63.95
C SER A 54 -51.75 -34.80 65.11
N ASP A 55 -51.43 -36.09 64.96
CA ASP A 55 -51.72 -37.11 65.96
C ASP A 55 -50.95 -36.88 67.28
N THR A 56 -51.65 -36.29 68.24
CA THR A 56 -51.19 -36.12 69.63
C THR A 56 -51.87 -37.08 70.59
N VAL A 57 -52.62 -38.07 70.08
CA VAL A 57 -53.36 -39.05 70.89
C VAL A 57 -52.54 -40.35 71.01
N THR A 58 -52.01 -40.85 69.90
CA THR A 58 -51.17 -42.05 69.87
C THR A 58 -49.85 -41.82 70.64
N VAL A 59 -49.35 -40.58 70.59
CA VAL A 59 -48.23 -40.12 71.41
C VAL A 59 -48.68 -38.85 72.14
N PRO A 60 -49.18 -38.97 73.38
CA PRO A 60 -49.65 -37.83 74.18
C PRO A 60 -48.51 -36.86 74.51
N LEU A 61 -48.80 -35.55 74.44
CA LEU A 61 -47.87 -34.47 74.79
C LEU A 61 -46.46 -34.66 74.19
N PRO A 62 -46.35 -34.85 72.86
CA PRO A 62 -45.07 -35.17 72.25
C PRO A 62 -44.07 -34.04 72.47
N ALA A 63 -42.89 -34.38 73.00
CA ALA A 63 -41.83 -33.42 73.26
C ALA A 63 -41.25 -32.87 71.95
N ASN A 64 -40.77 -31.62 71.94
CA ASN A 64 -40.10 -31.08 70.76
C ASN A 64 -38.89 -31.95 70.38
N SER A 65 -38.71 -32.23 69.09
CA SER A 65 -37.67 -33.13 68.56
C SER A 65 -37.79 -34.60 69.00
N LEU A 66 -38.92 -35.02 69.58
CA LEU A 66 -39.18 -36.43 69.84
C LEU A 66 -39.25 -37.18 68.52
N MET A 67 -38.41 -38.21 68.34
CA MET A 67 -38.29 -38.96 67.09
C MET A 67 -39.00 -40.31 67.18
N ILE A 68 -39.74 -40.67 66.13
CA ILE A 68 -40.39 -41.96 65.93
C ILE A 68 -40.14 -42.47 64.51
N TYR A 69 -40.38 -43.76 64.28
CA TYR A 69 -40.60 -44.28 62.95
C TYR A 69 -42.11 -44.52 62.77
N ASN A 70 -42.77 -43.71 61.95
CA ASN A 70 -44.16 -43.96 61.59
C ASN A 70 -44.27 -45.24 60.76
N THR A 71 -45.21 -46.13 61.08
CA THR A 71 -45.48 -47.36 60.32
C THR A 71 -46.76 -47.30 59.49
N ALA A 72 -47.61 -46.28 59.68
CA ALA A 72 -48.89 -46.18 59.01
C ALA A 72 -48.82 -45.37 57.71
N ALA A 73 -49.60 -45.76 56.71
CA ALA A 73 -49.88 -44.97 55.51
C ALA A 73 -51.33 -44.47 55.57
N VAL A 74 -51.57 -43.41 56.35
CA VAL A 74 -52.90 -42.89 56.66
C VAL A 74 -52.87 -41.36 56.60
N ASN A 75 -53.88 -40.74 55.98
CA ASN A 75 -53.94 -39.30 55.78
C ASN A 75 -52.67 -38.73 55.12
N ASP A 76 -52.00 -37.79 55.78
CA ASP A 76 -50.81 -37.07 55.31
C ASP A 76 -49.49 -37.68 55.82
N VAL A 77 -49.55 -38.81 56.53
CA VAL A 77 -48.36 -39.54 56.98
C VAL A 77 -48.14 -40.82 56.18
N GLN A 78 -46.87 -41.12 55.92
CA GLN A 78 -46.42 -42.32 55.25
C GLN A 78 -45.40 -43.03 56.13
N PRO A 79 -45.11 -44.33 55.95
CA PRO A 79 -44.05 -44.99 56.68
C PRO A 79 -42.72 -44.23 56.53
N GLY A 80 -41.98 -44.07 57.63
CA GLY A 80 -40.71 -43.34 57.64
C GLY A 80 -40.41 -42.69 58.99
N TYR A 81 -39.26 -42.04 59.10
CA TYR A 81 -38.87 -41.32 60.32
C TYR A 81 -39.62 -39.99 60.44
N TYR A 82 -40.11 -39.69 61.63
CA TYR A 82 -40.78 -38.43 61.98
C TYR A 82 -40.21 -37.88 63.27
N TYR A 83 -40.25 -36.56 63.42
CA TYR A 83 -40.07 -35.91 64.71
C TYR A 83 -41.22 -34.96 65.01
N TRP A 84 -41.54 -34.78 66.29
CA TRP A 84 -42.52 -33.77 66.68
C TRP A 84 -41.90 -32.37 66.64
N SER A 85 -42.50 -31.46 65.90
CA SER A 85 -42.11 -30.05 65.87
C SER A 85 -43.14 -29.25 66.66
N THR A 86 -42.75 -28.71 67.81
CA THR A 86 -43.65 -27.83 68.58
C THR A 86 -43.96 -26.54 67.83
N THR A 87 -43.01 -26.02 67.05
CA THR A 87 -43.22 -24.84 66.20
C THR A 87 -44.25 -25.10 65.09
N ALA A 88 -44.22 -26.29 64.48
CA ALA A 88 -45.18 -26.65 63.43
C ALA A 88 -46.48 -27.26 63.97
N GLY A 89 -46.54 -27.62 65.25
CA GLY A 89 -47.67 -28.29 65.89
C GLY A 89 -48.02 -29.66 65.29
N ARG A 90 -47.02 -30.37 64.71
CA ARG A 90 -47.24 -31.64 63.99
C ARG A 90 -45.99 -32.51 63.92
N TRP A 91 -46.22 -33.81 63.68
CA TRP A 91 -45.21 -34.77 63.23
C TRP A 91 -44.68 -34.37 61.86
N THR A 92 -43.39 -34.06 61.81
CA THR A 92 -42.68 -33.66 60.60
C THR A 92 -41.82 -34.83 60.13
N LYS A 93 -42.01 -35.28 58.88
CA LYS A 93 -41.22 -36.37 58.30
C LYS A 93 -39.76 -35.92 58.20
N VAL A 94 -38.83 -36.71 58.73
CA VAL A 94 -37.41 -36.59 58.42
C VAL A 94 -37.24 -37.09 56.98
N LEU A 95 -36.69 -36.24 56.12
CA LEU A 95 -36.63 -36.42 54.66
C LEU A 95 -36.34 -37.88 54.23
N ASP A 96 -37.06 -38.31 53.19
CA ASP A 96 -36.83 -39.58 52.51
C ASP A 96 -35.99 -39.26 51.26
N ASP A 97 -34.68 -39.48 51.34
CA ASP A 97 -33.66 -39.09 50.35
C ASP A 97 -33.81 -39.75 48.96
N LEU A 98 -34.92 -40.47 48.70
CA LEU A 98 -35.15 -41.22 47.46
C LEU A 98 -36.06 -40.52 46.45
N LYS A 99 -36.67 -39.38 46.78
CA LYS A 99 -36.99 -38.41 45.73
C LYS A 99 -35.78 -37.52 45.62
N PRO A 100 -35.06 -37.46 44.48
CA PRO A 100 -34.14 -36.37 44.25
C PRO A 100 -34.89 -35.13 44.64
N ILE A 101 -34.30 -34.29 45.49
CA ILE A 101 -34.66 -32.88 45.54
C ILE A 101 -34.86 -32.53 44.08
N VAL A 102 -36.11 -32.24 43.67
CA VAL A 102 -36.39 -31.74 42.33
C VAL A 102 -35.34 -30.68 42.18
N MET A 103 -34.32 -30.90 41.33
CA MET A 103 -33.19 -30.00 41.30
C MET A 103 -33.78 -28.71 40.78
N THR A 104 -34.13 -27.81 41.69
CA THR A 104 -34.89 -26.59 41.40
C THR A 104 -34.02 -25.58 40.67
N GLY A 105 -32.79 -25.96 40.28
CA GLY A 105 -31.86 -25.16 39.53
C GLY A 105 -30.71 -25.98 38.97
N TRP A 106 -29.81 -25.27 38.27
CA TRP A 106 -28.56 -25.82 37.78
C TRP A 106 -27.58 -26.06 38.93
N SER A 107 -27.01 -27.28 39.03
CA SER A 107 -25.95 -27.57 39.99
C SER A 107 -24.67 -26.79 39.67
N LEU A 108 -23.92 -26.42 40.71
CA LEU A 108 -22.57 -25.85 40.57
C LEU A 108 -21.57 -26.83 39.92
N THR A 109 -21.84 -28.13 39.99
CA THR A 109 -21.02 -29.18 39.36
C THR A 109 -21.59 -29.67 38.03
N GLY A 110 -22.65 -29.02 37.52
CA GLY A 110 -23.39 -29.46 36.35
C GLY A 110 -24.40 -30.58 36.65
N ASN A 111 -25.32 -30.79 35.70
CA ASN A 111 -26.40 -31.76 35.78
C ASN A 111 -26.20 -32.87 34.73
N SER A 112 -26.52 -34.12 35.06
CA SER A 112 -26.53 -35.26 34.13
C SER A 112 -27.95 -35.64 33.71
N GLY A 113 -28.13 -36.27 32.54
CA GLY A 113 -29.44 -36.77 32.09
C GLY A 113 -30.35 -35.69 31.48
N MET A 114 -29.78 -34.62 30.94
CA MET A 114 -30.53 -33.49 30.36
C MET A 114 -31.28 -33.89 29.08
N VAL A 115 -32.48 -33.35 28.90
CA VAL A 115 -33.30 -33.51 27.69
C VAL A 115 -33.45 -32.15 26.99
N ASN A 116 -33.10 -32.11 25.70
CA ASN A 116 -33.22 -30.90 24.88
C ASN A 116 -34.68 -30.42 24.81
N GLY A 117 -34.92 -29.12 24.98
CA GLY A 117 -36.26 -28.51 25.00
C GLY A 117 -37.03 -28.65 26.32
N VAL A 118 -36.59 -29.51 27.25
CA VAL A 118 -37.18 -29.62 28.60
C VAL A 118 -36.36 -28.88 29.63
N ASN A 119 -35.03 -29.02 29.56
CA ASN A 119 -34.14 -28.40 30.52
C ASN A 119 -33.33 -27.28 29.89
N PHE A 120 -33.39 -26.10 30.50
CA PHE A 120 -32.69 -24.91 30.03
C PHE A 120 -32.36 -23.99 31.20
N ILE A 121 -31.39 -23.09 30.99
CA ILE A 121 -31.15 -21.96 31.88
C ILE A 121 -31.90 -20.77 31.28
N GLY A 122 -33.03 -20.38 31.88
CA GLY A 122 -33.82 -19.26 31.40
C GLY A 122 -35.22 -19.19 31.98
N THR A 123 -36.11 -18.49 31.29
CA THR A 123 -37.52 -18.26 31.65
C THR A 123 -38.46 -18.95 30.68
N SER A 124 -39.68 -19.29 31.13
CA SER A 124 -40.75 -19.86 30.30
C SER A 124 -41.76 -18.82 29.83
N ASP A 125 -41.65 -17.58 30.32
CA ASP A 125 -42.45 -16.42 29.98
C ASP A 125 -41.59 -15.32 29.33
N ASN A 126 -42.21 -14.21 28.91
CA ASN A 126 -41.52 -13.11 28.24
C ASN A 126 -40.83 -12.17 29.25
N VAL A 127 -39.95 -12.74 30.07
CA VAL A 127 -39.15 -12.05 31.09
C VAL A 127 -37.68 -12.33 30.82
N ASP A 128 -36.88 -11.26 30.82
CA ASP A 128 -35.44 -11.33 30.51
C ASP A 128 -34.66 -12.14 31.56
N VAL A 129 -33.61 -12.84 31.11
CA VAL A 129 -32.67 -13.53 32.01
C VAL A 129 -31.56 -12.57 32.42
N ILE A 130 -31.42 -12.30 33.71
CA ILE A 130 -30.44 -11.36 34.27
C ILE A 130 -29.32 -12.11 35.00
N PHE A 131 -28.09 -11.99 34.51
CA PHE A 131 -26.88 -12.46 35.19
C PHE A 131 -26.33 -11.36 36.09
N LYS A 132 -26.05 -11.67 37.36
CA LYS A 132 -25.51 -10.71 38.34
C LYS A 132 -24.26 -11.22 39.04
N ARG A 133 -23.39 -10.29 39.42
CA ARG A 133 -22.25 -10.51 40.34
C ARG A 133 -22.30 -9.45 41.43
N ASN A 134 -22.29 -9.85 42.70
CA ASN A 134 -22.44 -8.91 43.82
C ASN A 134 -23.65 -7.97 43.66
N ASN A 135 -24.79 -8.53 43.21
CA ASN A 135 -26.02 -7.80 42.85
C ASN A 135 -25.89 -6.74 41.72
N ILE A 136 -24.75 -6.68 41.02
CA ILE A 136 -24.53 -5.83 39.84
C ILE A 136 -24.85 -6.65 38.59
N VAL A 137 -25.66 -6.11 37.68
CA VAL A 137 -25.96 -6.74 36.38
C VAL A 137 -24.66 -6.86 35.57
N SER A 138 -24.38 -8.09 35.14
CA SER A 138 -23.21 -8.45 34.33
C SER A 138 -23.59 -9.24 33.08
N GLY A 139 -24.89 -9.36 32.79
CA GLY A 139 -25.40 -9.93 31.57
C GLY A 139 -26.93 -9.88 31.55
N VAL A 140 -27.50 -9.74 30.36
CA VAL A 140 -28.93 -9.71 30.10
C VAL A 140 -29.17 -10.41 28.77
N LEU A 141 -30.01 -11.44 28.80
CA LEU A 141 -30.57 -12.05 27.61
C LEU A 141 -32.02 -11.58 27.50
N ASN A 142 -32.25 -10.62 26.61
CA ASN A 142 -33.59 -10.14 26.30
C ASN A 142 -33.97 -10.48 24.85
N THR A 143 -35.17 -10.12 24.45
CA THR A 143 -35.75 -10.50 23.14
C THR A 143 -34.98 -9.98 21.93
N THR A 144 -34.16 -8.93 22.07
CA THR A 144 -33.52 -8.26 20.92
C THR A 144 -32.05 -7.93 21.12
N ASN A 145 -31.53 -7.89 22.34
CA ASN A 145 -30.15 -7.51 22.65
C ASN A 145 -29.46 -8.65 23.41
N THR A 146 -28.17 -8.82 23.14
CA THR A 146 -27.32 -9.78 23.86
C THR A 146 -26.28 -9.00 24.68
N ILE A 147 -26.40 -9.05 26.00
CA ILE A 147 -25.47 -8.39 26.91
C ILE A 147 -24.74 -9.43 27.75
N PHE A 148 -23.41 -9.43 27.68
CA PHE A 148 -22.54 -10.23 28.53
C PHE A 148 -21.37 -9.37 29.03
N GLY A 149 -21.62 -8.59 30.07
CA GLY A 149 -20.58 -7.92 30.83
C GLY A 149 -21.10 -6.76 31.68
N VAL A 150 -20.23 -6.23 32.53
CA VAL A 150 -20.59 -5.24 33.58
C VAL A 150 -20.79 -3.86 32.97
N ASN A 151 -21.86 -3.18 33.40
CA ASN A 151 -22.22 -1.81 32.99
C ASN A 151 -22.39 -1.63 31.46
N SER A 152 -22.65 -2.71 30.74
CA SER A 152 -22.86 -2.65 29.30
C SER A 152 -24.33 -2.43 28.99
N LEU A 153 -24.61 -1.51 28.05
CA LEU A 153 -25.95 -1.16 27.55
C LEU A 153 -26.96 -0.67 28.63
N THR A 154 -26.48 -0.06 29.72
CA THR A 154 -27.33 0.33 30.87
C THR A 154 -28.28 1.49 30.62
N ALA A 155 -28.00 2.37 29.65
CA ALA A 155 -28.84 3.53 29.32
C ALA A 155 -29.86 3.26 28.20
N ASN A 156 -29.92 2.02 27.68
CA ASN A 156 -30.74 1.71 26.51
C ASN A 156 -32.22 1.73 26.84
N THR A 157 -32.98 2.55 26.10
CA THR A 157 -34.43 2.69 26.29
C THR A 157 -35.22 1.94 25.22
N ILE A 158 -34.86 2.10 23.94
CA ILE A 158 -35.59 1.49 22.80
C ILE A 158 -34.66 0.83 21.76
N GLY A 159 -33.34 0.93 21.91
CA GLY A 159 -32.40 0.33 20.97
C GLY A 159 -32.50 -1.20 20.92
N LEU A 160 -32.52 -1.76 19.72
CA LEU A 160 -32.72 -3.20 19.46
C LEU A 160 -31.51 -3.79 18.74
N ASN A 161 -31.35 -5.11 18.79
CA ASN A 161 -30.36 -5.87 18.01
C ASN A 161 -28.90 -5.47 18.32
N ASN A 162 -28.63 -5.04 19.55
CA ASN A 162 -27.27 -4.74 20.00
C ASN A 162 -26.61 -5.96 20.66
N THR A 163 -25.32 -6.15 20.39
CA THR A 163 -24.47 -7.12 21.08
C THR A 163 -23.44 -6.35 21.90
N ALA A 164 -23.42 -6.54 23.22
CA ALA A 164 -22.48 -5.89 24.12
C ALA A 164 -21.78 -6.92 25.02
N VAL A 165 -20.55 -7.30 24.67
CA VAL A 165 -19.78 -8.32 25.38
C VAL A 165 -18.51 -7.72 25.97
N GLY A 166 -18.41 -7.70 27.30
CA GLY A 166 -17.34 -7.07 28.07
C GLY A 166 -17.80 -5.83 28.85
N VAL A 167 -16.87 -4.96 29.23
CA VAL A 167 -17.09 -3.95 30.28
C VAL A 167 -17.32 -2.56 29.70
N ASN A 168 -18.35 -1.86 30.20
CA ASN A 168 -18.70 -0.48 29.82
C ASN A 168 -18.94 -0.29 28.30
N ASN A 169 -19.38 -1.33 27.59
CA ASN A 169 -19.70 -1.23 26.17
C ASN A 169 -21.09 -0.61 25.99
N LEU A 170 -21.24 0.31 25.02
CA LEU A 170 -22.54 0.96 24.73
C LEU A 170 -23.22 1.58 25.98
N ILE A 171 -22.46 2.01 26.99
CA ILE A 171 -23.00 2.48 28.28
C ILE A 171 -23.93 3.69 28.13
N SER A 172 -23.70 4.54 27.12
CA SER A 172 -24.50 5.74 26.83
C SER A 172 -25.59 5.53 25.77
N ASN A 173 -25.76 4.30 25.24
CA ASN A 173 -26.69 4.04 24.14
C ASN A 173 -28.12 4.20 24.62
N THR A 174 -28.90 5.07 23.98
CA THR A 174 -30.31 5.29 24.32
C THR A 174 -31.23 4.64 23.28
N THR A 175 -31.06 4.99 22.01
CA THR A 175 -31.92 4.53 20.91
C THR A 175 -31.16 3.82 19.78
N GLY A 176 -29.82 3.83 19.82
CA GLY A 176 -28.98 3.17 18.83
C GLY A 176 -29.26 1.67 18.75
N SER A 177 -29.31 1.15 17.53
CA SER A 177 -29.71 -0.23 17.22
C SER A 177 -28.70 -0.89 16.27
N MET A 178 -28.68 -2.22 16.25
CA MET A 178 -27.83 -3.02 15.36
C MET A 178 -26.33 -2.79 15.58
N ASN A 179 -25.89 -2.46 16.80
CA ASN A 179 -24.47 -2.26 17.11
C ASN A 179 -23.86 -3.54 17.72
N THR A 180 -22.64 -3.87 17.32
CA THR A 180 -21.82 -4.92 17.94
C THR A 180 -20.65 -4.29 18.67
N ALA A 181 -20.51 -4.54 19.96
CA ALA A 181 -19.47 -3.99 20.82
C ALA A 181 -18.85 -5.10 21.69
N ILE A 182 -17.64 -5.53 21.33
CA ILE A 182 -16.94 -6.63 22.01
C ILE A 182 -15.56 -6.15 22.49
N GLY A 183 -15.31 -6.23 23.79
CA GLY A 183 -14.08 -5.72 24.42
C GLY A 183 -14.39 -4.84 25.63
N ALA A 184 -13.67 -3.75 25.80
CA ALA A 184 -13.90 -2.82 26.91
C ALA A 184 -13.97 -1.37 26.41
N GLU A 185 -14.98 -0.65 26.88
CA GLU A 185 -15.28 0.74 26.51
C GLU A 185 -15.50 0.93 25.00
N VAL A 186 -16.00 -0.10 24.30
CA VAL A 186 -16.35 -0.04 22.88
C VAL A 186 -17.68 0.69 22.71
N LEU A 187 -17.74 1.64 21.78
CA LEU A 187 -18.94 2.46 21.53
C LEU A 187 -19.47 3.13 22.81
N SER A 188 -18.60 3.45 23.78
CA SER A 188 -18.99 3.93 25.12
C SER A 188 -19.85 5.19 25.09
N SER A 189 -19.60 6.10 24.14
CA SER A 189 -20.32 7.36 24.00
C SER A 189 -21.52 7.30 23.05
N ASN A 190 -21.79 6.14 22.42
CA ASN A 190 -22.83 6.02 21.41
C ASN A 190 -24.18 6.33 22.04
N LYS A 191 -24.96 7.25 21.45
CA LYS A 191 -26.33 7.56 21.91
C LYS A 191 -27.37 7.01 20.94
N THR A 192 -27.24 7.38 19.67
CA THR A 192 -28.25 7.08 18.63
C THR A 192 -27.66 6.41 17.40
N GLY A 193 -26.33 6.26 17.32
CA GLY A 193 -25.66 5.64 16.18
C GLY A 193 -26.08 4.19 15.98
N ILE A 194 -26.17 3.78 14.72
CA ILE A 194 -26.67 2.46 14.32
C ILE A 194 -25.68 1.70 13.44
N GLN A 195 -25.79 0.37 13.43
CA GLN A 195 -25.05 -0.51 12.50
C GLN A 195 -23.52 -0.38 12.63
N ASN A 196 -23.01 -0.06 13.83
CA ASN A 196 -21.58 0.00 14.09
C ASN A 196 -21.05 -1.34 14.62
N THR A 197 -19.85 -1.73 14.19
CA THR A 197 -19.15 -2.92 14.70
C THR A 197 -17.84 -2.49 15.33
N GLY A 198 -17.69 -2.69 16.64
CA GLY A 198 -16.49 -2.41 17.41
C GLY A 198 -15.94 -3.67 18.09
N TYR A 199 -14.65 -3.91 17.92
CA TYR A 199 -13.90 -4.97 18.59
C TYR A 199 -12.58 -4.42 19.15
N GLY A 200 -12.31 -4.63 20.44
CA GLY A 200 -11.05 -4.23 21.09
C GLY A 200 -11.24 -3.29 22.28
N TYR A 201 -10.16 -2.66 22.75
CA TYR A 201 -10.24 -1.64 23.80
C TYR A 201 -10.44 -0.26 23.19
N ARG A 202 -11.51 0.43 23.60
CA ARG A 202 -11.88 1.79 23.15
C ARG A 202 -12.00 1.94 21.63
N ALA A 203 -12.42 0.89 20.94
CA ALA A 203 -12.82 0.99 19.54
C ALA A 203 -14.12 1.82 19.42
N LEU A 204 -14.17 2.80 18.51
CA LEU A 204 -15.32 3.73 18.36
C LEU A 204 -15.77 4.42 19.65
N TYR A 205 -14.84 4.65 20.60
CA TYR A 205 -15.15 5.15 21.94
C TYR A 205 -16.01 6.43 21.96
N SER A 206 -15.70 7.37 21.06
CA SER A 206 -16.32 8.70 21.01
C SER A 206 -17.52 8.81 20.06
N ASN A 207 -17.95 7.69 19.44
CA ASN A 207 -19.10 7.70 18.53
C ASN A 207 -20.33 8.20 19.27
N LEU A 208 -21.05 9.17 18.71
CA LEU A 208 -22.24 9.77 19.31
C LEU A 208 -23.49 9.30 18.55
N ASP A 209 -23.47 9.50 17.23
CA ASP A 209 -24.58 9.30 16.30
C ASP A 209 -24.09 8.80 14.91
N GLY A 210 -22.79 8.51 14.77
CA GLY A 210 -22.21 7.94 13.56
C GLY A 210 -22.73 6.53 13.28
N ASN A 211 -22.78 6.17 12.00
CA ASN A 211 -23.44 4.96 11.51
C ASN A 211 -22.53 4.13 10.61
N ASN A 212 -22.76 2.82 10.54
CA ASN A 212 -22.09 1.92 9.60
C ASN A 212 -20.55 1.92 9.70
N ASN A 213 -19.98 2.17 10.88
CA ASN A 213 -18.54 2.15 11.08
C ASN A 213 -18.07 0.77 11.57
N VAL A 214 -16.91 0.31 11.11
CA VAL A 214 -16.25 -0.92 11.53
C VAL A 214 -14.91 -0.57 12.17
N ALA A 215 -14.74 -0.86 13.45
CA ALA A 215 -13.51 -0.64 14.19
C ALA A 215 -13.04 -1.93 14.86
N ASN A 216 -11.93 -2.50 14.39
CA ASN A 216 -11.33 -3.68 14.98
C ASN A 216 -9.89 -3.40 15.38
N GLY A 217 -9.63 -3.24 16.68
CA GLY A 217 -8.30 -3.00 17.22
C GLY A 217 -8.30 -1.99 18.37
N TYR A 218 -7.20 -1.99 19.12
CA TYR A 218 -6.94 -1.02 20.20
C TYR A 218 -7.01 0.42 19.66
N PHE A 219 -7.92 1.26 20.18
CA PHE A 219 -8.14 2.64 19.74
C PHE A 219 -8.47 2.82 18.24
N SER A 220 -8.97 1.80 17.55
CA SER A 220 -9.43 1.98 16.16
C SER A 220 -10.65 2.92 16.13
N LEU A 221 -10.62 3.92 15.25
CA LEU A 221 -11.68 4.94 15.12
C LEU A 221 -12.06 5.63 16.46
N PHE A 222 -11.09 5.83 17.35
CA PHE A 222 -11.33 6.31 18.72
C PHE A 222 -12.12 7.64 18.79
N SER A 223 -11.76 8.63 17.96
CA SER A 223 -12.34 9.98 17.98
C SER A 223 -13.55 10.14 17.04
N ALA A 224 -13.95 9.09 16.32
CA ALA A 224 -15.02 9.14 15.33
C ALA A 224 -16.36 9.40 16.00
N LYS A 225 -16.94 10.59 15.77
CA LYS A 225 -18.13 11.07 16.50
C LYS A 225 -19.44 10.90 15.73
N SER A 226 -19.50 11.51 14.54
CA SER A 226 -20.70 11.57 13.69
C SER A 226 -20.38 11.09 12.27
N THR A 227 -19.46 10.14 12.17
CA THR A 227 -18.89 9.68 10.90
C THR A 227 -19.68 8.51 10.33
N ILE A 228 -19.66 8.32 9.01
CA ILE A 228 -20.41 7.27 8.34
C ILE A 228 -19.51 6.38 7.47
N GLY A 229 -19.66 5.06 7.60
CA GLY A 229 -19.08 4.11 6.64
C GLY A 229 -17.57 3.97 6.72
N ASN A 230 -16.92 4.25 7.85
CA ASN A 230 -15.48 4.11 7.98
C ASN A 230 -15.07 2.72 8.45
N VAL A 231 -13.95 2.22 7.96
CA VAL A 231 -13.37 0.92 8.32
C VAL A 231 -11.98 1.14 8.89
N GLY A 232 -11.82 0.97 10.20
CA GLY A 232 -10.53 0.97 10.90
C GLY A 232 -10.19 -0.42 11.41
N ILE A 233 -9.16 -1.07 10.87
CA ILE A 233 -8.69 -2.38 11.32
C ILE A 233 -7.21 -2.29 11.65
N GLY A 234 -6.83 -2.56 12.90
CA GLY A 234 -5.48 -2.42 13.41
C GLY A 234 -5.40 -1.50 14.63
N ALA A 235 -4.28 -1.55 15.35
CA ALA A 235 -4.08 -0.66 16.49
C ALA A 235 -3.99 0.80 16.02
N SER A 236 -4.82 1.67 16.57
CA SER A 236 -4.86 3.12 16.29
C SER A 236 -5.09 3.49 14.82
N SER A 237 -5.67 2.60 14.00
CA SER A 237 -6.13 2.96 12.65
C SER A 237 -7.24 4.01 12.71
N LEU A 238 -7.14 5.09 11.94
CA LEU A 238 -8.10 6.21 11.92
C LEU A 238 -8.39 6.81 13.31
N ARG A 239 -7.42 6.75 14.24
CA ARG A 239 -7.61 7.13 15.65
C ARG A 239 -8.17 8.55 15.82
N GLU A 240 -7.60 9.51 15.10
CA GLU A 240 -7.94 10.94 15.22
C GLU A 240 -9.05 11.40 14.27
N LEU A 241 -9.76 10.48 13.60
CA LEU A 241 -10.87 10.83 12.71
C LEU A 241 -12.01 11.45 13.52
N ILE A 242 -12.25 12.75 13.38
CA ILE A 242 -13.33 13.47 14.07
C ILE A 242 -14.56 13.58 13.17
N SER A 243 -14.34 13.89 11.90
CA SER A 243 -15.35 14.08 10.86
C SER A 243 -14.96 13.29 9.60
N GLY A 244 -15.88 13.10 8.66
CA GLY A 244 -15.55 12.46 7.38
C GLY A 244 -15.95 10.99 7.28
N ASP A 245 -16.16 10.56 6.04
CA ASP A 245 -16.93 9.36 5.72
C ASP A 245 -16.20 8.45 4.73
N ASN A 246 -16.55 7.18 4.72
CA ASN A 246 -16.06 6.21 3.73
C ASN A 246 -14.52 6.13 3.67
N ASN A 247 -13.83 6.27 4.81
CA ASN A 247 -12.40 6.06 4.90
C ASN A 247 -12.08 4.63 5.34
N ILE A 248 -11.08 4.02 4.72
CA ILE A 248 -10.57 2.68 5.03
C ILE A 248 -9.15 2.82 5.54
N GLY A 249 -8.88 2.41 6.76
CA GLY A 249 -7.55 2.31 7.36
C GLY A 249 -7.33 0.89 7.88
N ILE A 250 -6.47 0.13 7.21
CA ILE A 250 -6.15 -1.26 7.58
C ILE A 250 -4.64 -1.35 7.84
N GLY A 251 -4.25 -1.71 9.05
CA GLY A 251 -2.88 -1.71 9.54
C GLY A 251 -2.71 -0.83 10.78
N GLY A 252 -1.71 -1.13 11.60
CA GLY A 252 -1.37 -0.31 12.76
C GLY A 252 -1.05 1.12 12.33
N ASP A 253 -1.70 2.11 12.94
CA ASP A 253 -1.56 3.53 12.64
C ASP A 253 -1.88 3.96 11.19
N ALA A 254 -2.61 3.16 10.42
CA ALA A 254 -3.09 3.57 9.10
C ALA A 254 -4.04 4.78 9.23
N LEU A 255 -3.75 5.87 8.51
CA LEU A 255 -4.47 7.15 8.59
C LEU A 255 -4.66 7.68 10.01
N ARG A 256 -3.74 7.36 10.94
CA ARG A 256 -3.89 7.67 12.37
C ARG A 256 -4.26 9.14 12.62
N MET A 257 -3.58 10.06 11.94
CA MET A 257 -3.70 11.51 12.19
C MET A 257 -4.81 12.19 11.38
N LEU A 258 -5.58 11.47 10.56
CA LEU A 258 -6.60 12.04 9.69
C LEU A 258 -7.71 12.69 10.52
N PRO A 259 -7.90 14.03 10.54
CA PRO A 259 -8.94 14.65 11.35
C PRO A 259 -10.31 14.66 10.65
N GLY A 260 -10.30 14.57 9.32
CA GLY A 260 -11.44 14.81 8.45
C GLY A 260 -11.19 14.38 7.02
N GLY A 261 -12.25 14.13 6.24
CA GLY A 261 -12.14 13.83 4.81
C GLY A 261 -12.92 12.60 4.37
N ARG A 262 -13.03 12.39 3.06
CA ARG A 262 -13.85 11.34 2.47
C ARG A 262 -13.09 10.48 1.48
N GLY A 263 -13.38 9.18 1.51
CA GLY A 263 -12.97 8.25 0.46
C GLY A 263 -11.48 7.96 0.44
N ASN A 264 -10.79 8.09 1.57
CA ASN A 264 -9.38 7.71 1.65
C ASN A 264 -9.25 6.21 1.94
N THR A 265 -8.35 5.53 1.24
CA THR A 265 -8.00 4.12 1.49
C THR A 265 -6.54 4.05 1.89
N ALA A 266 -6.24 3.43 3.02
CA ALA A 266 -4.89 3.16 3.49
C ALA A 266 -4.77 1.73 3.97
N ILE A 267 -3.91 0.94 3.33
CA ILE A 267 -3.69 -0.47 3.64
C ILE A 267 -2.20 -0.67 3.85
N GLY A 268 -1.79 -1.03 5.07
CA GLY A 268 -0.40 -1.17 5.50
C GLY A 268 -0.12 -0.41 6.80
N GLY A 269 0.86 -0.88 7.58
CA GLY A 269 1.28 -0.21 8.79
C GLY A 269 1.75 1.23 8.50
N SER A 270 1.20 2.20 9.23
CA SER A 270 1.48 3.63 9.08
C SER A 270 1.26 4.19 7.67
N ALA A 271 0.44 3.54 6.83
CA ALA A 271 0.03 4.09 5.54
C ALA A 271 -0.77 5.39 5.77
N GLY A 272 -0.40 6.48 5.07
CA GLY A 272 -1.02 7.79 5.24
C GLY A 272 -0.87 8.40 6.65
N TYR A 273 0.13 7.99 7.44
CA TYR A 273 0.26 8.38 8.85
C TYR A 273 0.25 9.91 9.10
N ASN A 274 0.97 10.68 8.27
CA ASN A 274 1.16 12.13 8.44
C ASN A 274 0.01 12.99 7.89
N VAL A 275 -1.01 12.35 7.32
CA VAL A 275 -2.15 13.03 6.72
C VAL A 275 -2.98 13.63 7.85
N ASN A 276 -2.76 14.92 8.15
CA ASN A 276 -3.22 15.57 9.38
C ASN A 276 -4.12 16.81 9.12
N THR A 277 -4.56 17.00 7.88
CA THR A 277 -5.60 17.97 7.52
C THR A 277 -6.76 17.25 6.80
N VAL A 278 -7.83 17.98 6.50
CA VAL A 278 -8.92 17.43 5.67
C VAL A 278 -8.40 17.14 4.26
N ASN A 279 -8.53 15.90 3.80
CA ASN A 279 -8.11 15.43 2.47
C ASN A 279 -9.05 14.33 1.98
N ASN A 280 -9.15 14.18 0.66
CA ASN A 280 -10.12 13.28 0.04
C ASN A 280 -9.45 12.41 -1.03
N TYR A 281 -10.02 11.22 -1.21
CA TYR A 281 -9.76 10.34 -2.35
C TYR A 281 -8.30 9.91 -2.51
N ASN A 282 -7.53 9.84 -1.42
CA ASN A 282 -6.19 9.27 -1.46
C ASN A 282 -6.23 7.75 -1.28
N THR A 283 -5.42 7.02 -2.05
CA THR A 283 -5.18 5.59 -1.91
C THR A 283 -3.72 5.35 -1.55
N PHE A 284 -3.46 4.76 -0.39
CA PHE A 284 -2.14 4.41 0.11
C PHE A 284 -2.08 2.90 0.33
N ILE A 285 -1.20 2.18 -0.37
CA ILE A 285 -1.08 0.72 -0.24
C ILE A 285 0.38 0.35 -0.02
N GLY A 286 0.71 -0.13 1.17
CA GLY A 286 2.03 -0.57 1.62
C GLY A 286 2.46 0.07 2.95
N PHE A 287 3.49 -0.50 3.57
CA PHE A 287 4.04 0.02 4.83
C PHE A 287 4.57 1.44 4.63
N ARG A 288 4.07 2.40 5.40
CA ARG A 288 4.43 3.84 5.29
C ARG A 288 4.23 4.42 3.88
N ALA A 289 3.29 3.87 3.10
CA ALA A 289 2.88 4.48 1.83
C ALA A 289 2.29 5.89 2.08
N GLY A 290 2.73 6.88 1.31
CA GLY A 290 2.30 8.28 1.48
C GLY A 290 2.88 8.98 2.71
N ALA A 291 3.92 8.43 3.34
CA ALA A 291 4.57 9.07 4.49
C ALA A 291 5.18 10.42 4.09
N GLY A 292 4.62 11.50 4.63
CA GLY A 292 5.02 12.88 4.32
C GLY A 292 3.92 13.71 3.64
N LEU A 293 2.85 13.08 3.15
CA LEU A 293 1.68 13.82 2.69
C LEU A 293 0.92 14.41 3.88
N VAL A 294 0.55 15.68 3.77
CA VAL A 294 -0.12 16.45 4.84
C VAL A 294 -1.53 16.84 4.40
N SER A 295 -1.65 17.51 3.24
CA SER A 295 -2.90 18.10 2.73
C SER A 295 -3.28 17.69 1.29
N GLY A 296 -2.45 16.86 0.65
CA GLY A 296 -2.68 16.38 -0.70
C GLY A 296 -3.96 15.56 -0.87
N LYS A 297 -4.53 15.58 -2.07
CA LYS A 297 -5.78 14.86 -2.41
C LYS A 297 -5.68 14.10 -3.74
N SER A 298 -6.55 13.10 -3.92
CA SER A 298 -6.68 12.35 -5.17
C SER A 298 -5.38 11.68 -5.62
N ASN A 299 -4.54 11.23 -4.69
CA ASN A 299 -3.31 10.50 -5.02
C ASN A 299 -3.52 9.00 -4.92
N THR A 300 -2.85 8.22 -5.76
CA THR A 300 -2.71 6.77 -5.61
C THR A 300 -1.25 6.46 -5.41
N ILE A 301 -0.86 6.00 -4.23
CA ILE A 301 0.52 5.72 -3.84
C ILE A 301 0.62 4.28 -3.37
N ILE A 302 1.34 3.46 -4.13
CA ILE A 302 1.51 2.02 -3.91
C ILE A 302 2.99 1.73 -3.74
N GLY A 303 3.34 0.89 -2.78
CA GLY A 303 4.72 0.54 -2.41
C GLY A 303 5.01 0.84 -0.94
N ALA A 304 6.22 0.53 -0.47
CA ALA A 304 6.60 0.77 0.92
C ALA A 304 7.56 1.95 1.04
N ASN A 305 7.57 2.60 2.22
CA ASN A 305 8.50 3.68 2.57
C ASN A 305 8.55 4.85 1.58
N VAL A 306 7.45 5.15 0.89
CA VAL A 306 7.37 6.27 -0.06
C VAL A 306 7.46 7.59 0.72
N SER A 307 8.65 8.17 0.75
CA SER A 307 9.00 9.38 1.49
C SER A 307 9.40 10.54 0.55
N GLY A 308 9.62 11.74 1.12
CA GLY A 308 10.01 12.93 0.36
C GLY A 308 8.94 13.45 -0.59
N LEU A 309 7.66 13.14 -0.31
CA LEU A 309 6.54 13.65 -1.08
C LEU A 309 6.30 15.12 -0.70
N PRO A 310 5.98 16.01 -1.66
CA PRO A 310 5.48 17.34 -1.33
C PRO A 310 4.24 17.23 -0.44
N ALA A 311 4.17 18.03 0.62
CA ALA A 311 3.08 17.98 1.61
C ALA A 311 1.68 18.13 0.99
N SER A 312 1.58 18.92 -0.09
CA SER A 312 0.35 19.24 -0.84
C SER A 312 0.18 18.46 -2.15
N LEU A 313 1.02 17.45 -2.41
CA LEU A 313 1.00 16.66 -3.65
C LEU A 313 -0.41 16.16 -3.94
N SER A 314 -0.94 16.42 -5.13
CA SER A 314 -2.33 16.08 -5.49
C SER A 314 -2.44 15.60 -6.94
N ASN A 315 -3.37 14.69 -7.19
CA ASN A 315 -3.63 14.11 -8.52
C ASN A 315 -2.43 13.33 -9.11
N ASN A 316 -1.68 12.60 -8.28
CA ASN A 316 -0.55 11.80 -8.76
C ASN A 316 -0.78 10.30 -8.56
N ILE A 317 -0.24 9.50 -9.47
CA ILE A 317 -0.15 8.03 -9.29
C ILE A 317 1.33 7.68 -9.15
N ILE A 318 1.69 7.14 -7.99
CA ILE A 318 3.06 6.74 -7.65
C ILE A 318 3.08 5.24 -7.38
N ILE A 319 3.94 4.53 -8.10
CA ILE A 319 4.26 3.14 -7.84
C ILE A 319 5.73 3.09 -7.43
N ALA A 320 5.99 2.64 -6.22
CA ALA A 320 7.30 2.53 -5.63
C ALA A 320 7.66 1.09 -5.29
N ASP A 321 8.96 0.82 -5.13
CA ASP A 321 9.44 -0.44 -4.58
C ASP A 321 9.36 -0.48 -3.04
N GLY A 322 9.88 -1.55 -2.44
CA GLY A 322 9.89 -1.74 -0.98
C GLY A 322 10.80 -0.76 -0.21
N ASP A 323 11.74 -0.12 -0.92
CA ASP A 323 12.76 0.76 -0.36
C ASP A 323 12.39 2.26 -0.48
N GLY A 324 11.18 2.56 -0.95
CA GLY A 324 10.69 3.93 -1.13
C GLY A 324 11.11 4.56 -2.46
N ASN A 325 11.73 3.82 -3.37
CA ASN A 325 12.07 4.34 -4.69
C ASN A 325 10.83 4.36 -5.59
N ARG A 326 10.43 5.55 -6.01
CA ARG A 326 9.38 5.73 -7.03
C ARG A 326 9.88 5.20 -8.37
N ARG A 327 9.26 4.13 -8.86
CA ARG A 327 9.59 3.48 -10.14
C ARG A 327 8.77 4.08 -11.27
N ILE A 328 7.49 4.33 -11.02
CA ILE A 328 6.56 4.98 -11.95
C ILE A 328 5.89 6.14 -11.22
N ASN A 329 5.85 7.30 -11.87
CA ASN A 329 5.16 8.48 -11.40
C ASN A 329 4.34 9.09 -12.53
N ILE A 330 3.02 9.10 -12.39
CA ILE A 330 2.12 9.84 -13.26
C ILE A 330 1.80 11.15 -12.56
N ASP A 331 2.23 12.25 -13.16
CA ASP A 331 2.04 13.58 -12.60
C ASP A 331 0.60 14.11 -12.78
N GLN A 332 0.32 15.27 -12.20
CA GLN A 332 -1.00 15.93 -12.30
C GLN A 332 -1.45 16.28 -13.73
N ASN A 333 -0.53 16.30 -14.69
CA ASN A 333 -0.83 16.55 -16.12
C ASN A 333 -1.02 15.24 -16.90
N GLY A 334 -0.87 14.09 -16.25
CA GLY A 334 -0.94 12.78 -16.88
C GLY A 334 0.38 12.32 -17.52
N ASN A 335 1.48 13.04 -17.31
CA ASN A 335 2.78 12.64 -17.84
C ASN A 335 3.35 11.47 -17.04
N ILE A 336 3.82 10.44 -17.74
CA ILE A 336 4.37 9.22 -17.15
C ILE A 336 5.89 9.34 -17.05
N GLY A 337 6.40 9.42 -15.83
CA GLY A 337 7.80 9.31 -15.50
C GLY A 337 8.16 7.87 -15.10
N VAL A 338 9.13 7.25 -15.78
CA VAL A 338 9.75 5.99 -15.33
C VAL A 338 11.18 6.31 -14.89
N GLY A 339 11.48 6.14 -13.61
CA GLY A 339 12.77 6.52 -13.03
C GLY A 339 13.01 8.03 -12.89
N THR A 340 11.98 8.87 -13.11
CA THR A 340 11.99 10.32 -12.84
C THR A 340 10.73 10.74 -12.09
N ASN A 341 10.86 11.71 -11.19
CA ASN A 341 9.74 12.27 -10.41
C ASN A 341 9.15 13.54 -11.05
N THR A 342 9.79 14.08 -12.09
CA THR A 342 9.40 15.31 -12.77
C THR A 342 9.45 15.09 -14.28
N PRO A 343 8.57 14.24 -14.84
CA PRO A 343 8.54 13.99 -16.27
C PRO A 343 8.37 15.31 -17.04
N LYS A 344 9.18 15.53 -18.07
CA LYS A 344 9.10 16.73 -18.93
C LYS A 344 8.30 16.49 -20.21
N PHE A 345 7.99 15.22 -20.49
CA PHE A 345 7.26 14.76 -21.68
C PHE A 345 6.16 13.78 -21.26
N PRO A 346 5.13 13.54 -22.10
CA PRO A 346 4.05 12.60 -21.81
C PRO A 346 4.53 11.20 -21.40
N LEU A 347 5.65 10.74 -21.96
CA LEU A 347 6.40 9.59 -21.48
C LEU A 347 7.88 9.99 -21.35
N ASP A 348 8.38 10.08 -20.13
CA ASP A 348 9.76 10.44 -19.80
C ASP A 348 10.41 9.29 -19.02
N ILE A 349 11.25 8.52 -19.71
CA ILE A 349 11.93 7.35 -19.14
C ILE A 349 13.39 7.72 -18.90
N ARG A 350 13.82 7.63 -17.63
CA ARG A 350 15.20 7.93 -17.22
C ARG A 350 15.77 6.79 -16.39
N LEU A 351 17.05 6.53 -16.59
CA LEU A 351 17.82 5.72 -15.65
C LEU A 351 17.96 6.50 -14.35
N LYS A 352 17.61 5.85 -13.23
CA LYS A 352 17.83 6.39 -11.89
C LYS A 352 19.29 6.18 -11.48
N THR A 353 20.21 6.94 -12.08
CA THR A 353 21.60 7.04 -11.58
C THR A 353 21.75 8.38 -10.86
N THR A 354 22.50 8.37 -9.76
CA THR A 354 22.77 9.56 -8.93
C THR A 354 23.66 10.59 -9.61
N GLU A 355 24.24 10.27 -10.78
CA GLU A 355 25.01 11.20 -11.58
C GLU A 355 24.62 11.14 -13.05
N TRP A 356 24.27 12.30 -13.59
CA TRP A 356 24.30 12.62 -15.02
C TRP A 356 25.59 13.40 -15.31
N PRO A 357 26.26 13.20 -16.46
CA PRO A 357 25.96 12.29 -17.56
C PRO A 357 26.92 11.09 -17.55
N LEU A 358 26.41 9.85 -17.54
CA LEU A 358 27.26 8.69 -17.85
C LEU A 358 27.51 8.66 -19.36
N ALA A 359 28.79 8.67 -19.72
CA ALA A 359 29.26 8.31 -21.05
C ALA A 359 28.56 7.03 -21.53
N ALA A 360 27.98 7.12 -22.73
CA ALA A 360 27.22 6.14 -23.49
C ALA A 360 27.74 4.67 -23.47
N THR A 361 27.62 3.96 -22.34
CA THR A 361 28.09 2.56 -22.25
C THR A 361 27.07 1.56 -21.68
N SER A 362 25.94 1.98 -21.12
CA SER A 362 24.86 1.05 -20.77
C SER A 362 23.67 1.20 -21.74
N LEU A 363 23.58 0.30 -22.72
CA LEU A 363 22.42 0.11 -23.60
C LEU A 363 21.22 -0.36 -22.76
N THR A 364 20.33 0.54 -22.38
CA THR A 364 19.03 0.14 -21.80
C THR A 364 18.07 -0.19 -22.94
N TYR A 365 17.86 -1.48 -23.20
CA TYR A 365 16.80 -1.93 -24.09
C TYR A 365 15.44 -1.68 -23.43
N TYR A 366 14.49 -1.12 -24.18
CA TYR A 366 13.09 -1.10 -23.77
C TYR A 366 12.51 -2.49 -24.00
N GLY A 367 12.77 -3.36 -23.04
CA GLY A 367 12.41 -4.77 -23.05
C GLY A 367 13.38 -5.54 -22.15
N ILE A 368 12.90 -5.90 -20.96
CA ILE A 368 13.47 -6.87 -19.99
C ILE A 368 14.24 -6.24 -18.81
N SER A 369 13.76 -6.61 -17.62
CA SER A 369 14.44 -6.48 -16.33
C SER A 369 15.71 -7.32 -16.32
N PRO A 370 16.84 -6.85 -15.75
CA PRO A 370 17.94 -7.74 -15.39
C PRO A 370 17.59 -8.50 -14.09
N ASP A 371 16.44 -9.18 -14.05
CA ASP A 371 16.11 -10.12 -12.98
C ASP A 371 16.00 -11.52 -13.59
N SER A 372 17.15 -12.09 -13.94
CA SER A 372 17.30 -13.53 -13.76
C SER A 372 17.82 -13.73 -12.35
N GLY A 373 16.90 -14.00 -11.43
CA GLY A 373 17.26 -14.36 -10.06
C GLY A 373 18.24 -15.54 -10.07
N SER A 374 19.38 -15.36 -9.42
CA SER A 374 20.04 -16.44 -8.71
C SER A 374 20.07 -16.06 -7.23
N PHE A 375 19.63 -16.97 -6.39
CA PHE A 375 19.50 -16.77 -4.93
C PHE A 375 20.86 -16.87 -4.22
N ASP A 376 22.00 -16.79 -4.92
CA ASP A 376 23.32 -17.09 -4.34
C ASP A 376 24.32 -15.93 -4.30
N GLY A 377 24.02 -14.77 -4.88
CA GLY A 377 24.86 -13.58 -4.73
C GLY A 377 26.26 -13.68 -5.36
N THR A 378 26.54 -14.63 -6.26
CA THR A 378 27.77 -14.59 -7.06
C THR A 378 27.58 -13.85 -8.39
N LEU A 379 28.26 -12.71 -8.50
CA LEU A 379 28.36 -11.91 -9.71
C LEU A 379 29.29 -12.61 -10.72
N THR A 380 28.76 -13.48 -11.57
CA THR A 380 29.53 -13.98 -12.72
C THR A 380 29.51 -12.93 -13.83
N THR A 381 30.59 -12.19 -13.96
CA THR A 381 30.92 -11.40 -15.15
C THR A 381 31.00 -12.32 -16.37
N TYR A 382 30.00 -12.28 -17.25
CA TYR A 382 30.11 -12.86 -18.59
C TYR A 382 30.62 -11.80 -19.57
N SER A 383 31.84 -12.03 -20.04
CA SER A 383 32.44 -11.39 -21.20
C SER A 383 31.77 -11.89 -22.48
N ASN A 384 31.53 -10.95 -23.40
CA ASN A 384 31.19 -11.12 -24.82
C ASN A 384 29.72 -10.88 -25.18
N TYR A 385 29.46 -9.59 -25.46
CA TYR A 385 28.41 -9.14 -26.36
C TYR A 385 28.56 -9.82 -27.73
N THR A 386 27.77 -10.85 -27.99
CA THR A 386 27.32 -11.19 -29.33
C THR A 386 25.80 -11.32 -29.31
N ASN A 387 25.19 -10.46 -30.12
CA ASN A 387 23.77 -10.33 -30.39
C ASN A 387 23.05 -11.69 -30.48
N ASP A 388 22.22 -12.00 -29.49
CA ASP A 388 21.06 -12.88 -29.68
C ASP A 388 19.79 -12.06 -29.44
N ILE A 389 19.38 -11.37 -30.51
CA ILE A 389 18.06 -10.77 -30.69
C ILE A 389 17.09 -11.88 -31.14
N GLY A 390 17.13 -13.02 -30.44
CA GLY A 390 16.37 -14.21 -30.78
C GLY A 390 15.42 -14.56 -29.64
N THR A 391 14.11 -14.60 -29.93
CA THR A 391 13.02 -15.10 -29.06
C THR A 391 12.44 -14.21 -27.95
N PHE A 392 12.37 -12.89 -28.14
CA PHE A 392 11.49 -12.04 -27.32
C PHE A 392 10.27 -11.59 -28.12
N ASN A 393 9.25 -12.45 -28.19
CA ASN A 393 7.96 -12.13 -28.81
C ASN A 393 7.04 -11.39 -27.84
N THR A 394 7.50 -10.27 -27.29
CA THR A 394 6.63 -9.29 -26.63
C THR A 394 6.55 -8.08 -27.52
N ASN A 395 5.49 -8.01 -28.33
CA ASN A 395 5.19 -6.83 -29.16
C ASN A 395 5.03 -5.61 -28.25
N THR A 396 6.08 -4.81 -28.10
CA THR A 396 6.01 -3.52 -27.42
C THR A 396 5.90 -2.44 -28.49
N SER A 397 4.73 -1.85 -28.62
CA SER A 397 4.46 -0.76 -29.56
C SER A 397 4.54 0.59 -28.86
N ILE A 398 5.32 1.52 -29.40
CA ILE A 398 5.26 2.93 -29.03
C ILE A 398 4.59 3.66 -30.20
N TYR A 399 3.35 4.09 -30.02
CA TYR A 399 2.67 5.00 -30.95
C TYR A 399 2.92 6.43 -30.47
N ALA A 400 3.46 7.27 -31.35
CA ALA A 400 3.62 8.70 -31.12
C ALA A 400 3.08 9.44 -32.33
N ASP A 401 2.14 10.37 -32.10
CA ASP A 401 1.65 11.31 -33.12
C ASP A 401 2.68 12.43 -33.41
N GLY A 402 3.73 12.51 -32.58
CA GLY A 402 4.88 13.40 -32.73
C GLY A 402 6.21 12.66 -32.88
N ASN A 403 7.30 13.31 -32.47
CA ASN A 403 8.64 12.74 -32.61
C ASN A 403 8.97 11.75 -31.47
N ILE A 404 9.67 10.67 -31.81
CA ILE A 404 10.40 9.85 -30.83
C ILE A 404 11.83 10.42 -30.71
N ILE A 405 12.13 11.07 -29.58
CA ILE A 405 13.44 11.69 -29.34
C ILE A 405 14.32 10.74 -28.52
N SER A 406 15.50 10.42 -29.03
CA SER A 406 16.57 9.74 -28.28
C SER A 406 17.80 10.64 -28.23
N VAL A 407 18.39 10.78 -27.03
CA VAL A 407 19.67 11.50 -26.84
C VAL A 407 20.85 10.65 -27.33
N GLY A 408 20.66 9.34 -27.49
CA GLY A 408 21.68 8.40 -27.94
C GLY A 408 21.29 7.69 -29.24
N LYS A 409 21.48 6.37 -29.27
CA LYS A 409 21.12 5.54 -30.42
C LYS A 409 19.69 5.06 -30.28
N LEU A 410 18.96 5.03 -31.39
CA LEU A 410 17.72 4.25 -31.53
C LEU A 410 18.09 2.92 -32.20
N SER A 411 18.19 1.85 -31.42
CA SER A 411 18.50 0.51 -31.92
C SER A 411 17.21 -0.19 -32.34
N VAL A 412 17.03 -0.38 -33.65
CA VAL A 412 15.85 -1.02 -34.24
C VAL A 412 16.33 -2.11 -35.21
N ALA A 413 15.80 -3.33 -35.05
CA ALA A 413 16.20 -4.47 -35.91
C ALA A 413 15.77 -4.25 -37.37
N GLN A 414 14.61 -3.63 -37.56
CA GLN A 414 14.09 -3.23 -38.85
C GLN A 414 13.25 -1.96 -38.70
N THR A 415 13.48 -0.99 -39.58
CA THR A 415 12.57 0.15 -39.79
C THR A 415 11.76 -0.10 -41.05
N SER A 416 10.43 -0.10 -40.94
CA SER A 416 9.53 -0.14 -42.10
C SER A 416 8.95 1.24 -42.32
N LEU A 417 9.49 1.96 -43.30
CA LEU A 417 8.93 3.23 -43.76
C LEU A 417 8.07 2.96 -45.01
N PHE A 418 6.77 3.25 -44.94
CA PHE A 418 5.86 2.97 -46.04
C PHE A 418 6.03 4.00 -47.17
N SER A 419 6.38 3.53 -48.36
CA SER A 419 6.44 4.34 -49.59
C SER A 419 5.66 3.64 -50.70
N ASP A 420 4.33 3.75 -50.67
CA ASP A 420 3.42 3.16 -51.67
C ASP A 420 2.94 4.22 -52.68
N LYS A 421 2.75 3.85 -53.95
CA LYS A 421 2.22 4.78 -54.99
C LYS A 421 0.81 5.25 -54.66
N ARG A 422 -0.02 4.41 -54.02
CA ARG A 422 -1.43 4.71 -53.70
C ARG A 422 -1.59 5.82 -52.65
N ILE A 423 -0.55 6.10 -51.89
CA ILE A 423 -0.53 7.17 -50.88
C ILE A 423 0.18 8.44 -51.38
N LYS A 424 0.54 8.52 -52.67
CA LYS A 424 1.32 9.63 -53.25
C LYS A 424 0.68 10.22 -54.51
N ASN A 425 0.65 11.54 -54.61
CA ASN A 425 0.35 12.26 -55.85
C ASN A 425 1.67 12.59 -56.59
N ILE A 426 1.95 11.91 -57.70
CA ILE A 426 3.21 12.06 -58.43
C ILE A 426 3.13 13.31 -59.33
N MET A 427 3.90 14.34 -59.00
CA MET A 427 3.91 15.59 -59.77
C MET A 427 4.79 15.53 -61.03
N SER A 428 6.05 15.09 -60.89
CA SER A 428 7.01 14.97 -62.00
C SER A 428 8.15 14.01 -61.64
N ARG A 429 9.04 13.73 -62.61
CA ARG A 429 10.31 13.03 -62.39
C ARG A 429 11.43 14.05 -62.14
N SER A 430 12.49 13.65 -61.46
CA SER A 430 13.60 14.56 -61.17
C SER A 430 14.47 14.80 -62.42
N ASP A 431 15.17 15.94 -62.43
CA ASP A 431 16.02 16.40 -63.52
C ASP A 431 17.47 16.08 -63.16
N SER A 432 17.94 14.92 -63.62
CA SER A 432 19.25 14.36 -63.22
C SER A 432 20.43 15.27 -63.59
N GLY A 433 20.30 16.07 -64.65
CA GLY A 433 21.26 17.11 -65.03
C GLY A 433 21.40 18.22 -63.99
N LYS A 434 20.28 18.77 -63.53
CA LYS A 434 20.26 19.78 -62.46
C LYS A 434 20.65 19.20 -61.11
N ASP A 435 20.25 17.96 -60.83
CA ASP A 435 20.59 17.26 -59.60
C ASP A 435 22.11 17.06 -59.49
N LEU A 436 22.79 16.69 -60.58
CA LEU A 436 24.25 16.59 -60.62
C LEU A 436 24.94 17.95 -60.38
N ILE A 437 24.43 19.03 -60.97
CA ILE A 437 24.95 20.38 -60.72
C ILE A 437 24.76 20.76 -59.25
N THR A 438 23.63 20.38 -58.65
CA THR A 438 23.29 20.66 -57.25
C THR A 438 24.19 19.86 -56.31
N LEU A 439 24.35 18.56 -56.55
CA LEU A 439 25.24 17.68 -55.77
C LEU A 439 26.68 18.21 -55.76
N ARG A 440 27.19 18.67 -56.90
CA ARG A 440 28.56 19.23 -57.02
C ARG A 440 28.79 20.49 -56.19
N LYS A 441 27.72 21.20 -55.81
CA LYS A 441 27.79 22.39 -54.95
C LYS A 441 27.71 22.06 -53.46
N LEU A 442 27.38 20.81 -53.10
CA LEU A 442 27.35 20.38 -51.70
C LEU A 442 28.77 20.12 -51.18
N SER A 443 29.05 20.66 -50.00
CA SER A 443 30.32 20.47 -49.30
C SER A 443 30.19 19.35 -48.25
N ILE A 444 31.12 18.40 -48.28
CA ILE A 444 31.29 17.43 -47.19
C ILE A 444 32.34 17.97 -46.22
N THR A 445 31.93 18.15 -44.98
CA THR A 445 32.72 18.85 -43.97
C THR A 445 33.17 17.88 -42.89
N ASN A 446 34.47 17.85 -42.64
CA ASN A 446 35.02 17.20 -41.45
C ASN A 446 34.95 18.20 -40.30
N TYR A 447 34.35 17.83 -39.17
CA TYR A 447 34.26 18.69 -38.01
C TYR A 447 34.39 17.91 -36.71
N LEU A 448 34.80 18.62 -35.65
CA LEU A 448 34.70 18.17 -34.26
C LEU A 448 33.48 18.83 -33.62
N MET A 449 32.81 18.13 -32.72
CA MET A 449 31.76 18.75 -31.91
C MET A 449 32.40 19.75 -30.94
N LYS A 450 31.77 20.92 -30.75
CA LYS A 450 32.26 21.94 -29.81
C LYS A 450 32.22 21.46 -28.35
N ASP A 451 31.32 20.53 -28.02
CA ASP A 451 31.25 19.87 -26.71
C ASP A 451 32.20 18.66 -26.66
N GLU A 452 33.49 18.93 -26.43
CA GLU A 452 34.50 17.87 -26.27
C GLU A 452 34.28 17.03 -25.00
N ALA A 453 33.53 17.53 -24.00
CA ALA A 453 33.28 16.78 -22.78
C ALA A 453 32.32 15.61 -23.04
N LEU A 454 31.32 15.82 -23.88
CA LEU A 454 30.37 14.78 -24.27
C LEU A 454 30.84 13.91 -25.43
N TYR A 455 31.41 14.53 -26.47
CA TYR A 455 31.75 13.84 -27.72
C TYR A 455 33.24 13.49 -27.87
N GLY A 456 34.09 13.94 -26.95
CA GLY A 456 35.55 13.77 -27.06
C GLY A 456 36.12 14.45 -28.30
N LYS A 457 37.29 13.96 -28.74
CA LYS A 457 37.96 14.39 -29.98
C LYS A 457 37.53 13.57 -31.20
N GLN A 458 36.29 13.08 -31.20
CA GLN A 458 35.77 12.28 -32.31
C GLN A 458 35.59 13.16 -33.55
N GLU A 459 36.20 12.75 -34.66
CA GLU A 459 35.99 13.38 -35.97
C GLU A 459 34.69 12.90 -36.61
N PHE A 460 33.89 13.86 -37.08
CA PHE A 460 32.69 13.61 -37.86
C PHE A 460 32.89 14.07 -39.30
N LYS A 461 32.43 13.27 -40.26
CA LYS A 461 32.40 13.61 -41.69
C LYS A 461 30.95 13.64 -42.16
N LYS A 462 30.37 14.84 -42.24
CA LYS A 462 28.96 15.04 -42.62
C LYS A 462 28.79 16.40 -43.33
N VAL A 463 27.56 16.76 -43.65
CA VAL A 463 27.21 18.08 -44.21
C VAL A 463 26.83 19.07 -43.11
N ILE A 464 26.98 20.36 -43.37
CA ILE A 464 26.48 21.43 -42.49
C ILE A 464 25.12 21.91 -43.02
N ALA A 465 24.11 21.91 -42.16
CA ALA A 465 22.73 22.15 -42.59
C ALA A 465 22.51 23.52 -43.28
N GLN A 466 23.20 24.57 -42.81
CA GLN A 466 23.16 25.90 -43.43
C GLN A 466 23.75 25.91 -44.85
N GLU A 467 24.81 25.14 -45.09
CA GLU A 467 25.43 25.02 -46.41
C GLU A 467 24.54 24.23 -47.36
N VAL A 468 23.93 23.14 -46.87
CA VAL A 468 22.94 22.38 -47.63
C VAL A 468 21.75 23.27 -47.97
N GLU A 469 21.26 24.09 -47.04
CA GLU A 469 20.09 24.94 -47.27
C GLU A 469 20.30 25.90 -48.45
N ALA A 470 21.50 26.49 -48.55
CA ALA A 470 21.84 27.43 -49.62
C ALA A 470 21.81 26.79 -51.02
N VAL A 471 21.97 25.47 -51.11
CA VAL A 471 22.12 24.72 -52.36
C VAL A 471 20.89 23.85 -52.66
N TYR A 472 20.33 23.21 -51.65
CA TYR A 472 19.26 22.24 -51.70
C TYR A 472 18.31 22.39 -50.48
N PRO A 473 17.58 23.51 -50.41
CA PRO A 473 16.78 23.90 -49.23
C PRO A 473 15.74 22.88 -48.81
N GLN A 474 15.19 22.10 -49.75
CA GLN A 474 14.20 21.07 -49.46
C GLN A 474 14.71 19.91 -48.59
N ALA A 475 16.03 19.69 -48.52
CA ALA A 475 16.63 18.68 -47.62
C ALA A 475 16.92 19.26 -46.22
N VAL A 476 16.52 20.49 -45.94
CA VAL A 476 16.77 21.15 -44.67
C VAL A 476 15.45 21.57 -44.04
N SER A 477 15.22 21.10 -42.83
CA SER A 477 14.10 21.54 -42.01
C SER A 477 14.60 22.55 -40.98
N LYS A 478 13.87 23.66 -40.82
CA LYS A 478 14.10 24.62 -39.73
C LYS A 478 13.16 24.31 -38.58
N SER A 479 13.70 24.19 -37.38
CA SER A 479 12.91 24.18 -36.16
C SER A 479 12.25 25.54 -36.01
N GLY A 480 10.96 25.66 -36.34
CA GLY A 480 10.16 26.86 -36.04
C GLY A 480 9.93 27.08 -34.54
N VAL A 481 10.36 26.13 -33.71
CA VAL A 481 10.31 26.19 -32.25
C VAL A 481 11.61 26.79 -31.72
N LYS A 482 11.48 27.78 -30.82
CA LYS A 482 12.60 28.33 -30.05
C LYS A 482 13.29 27.22 -29.26
N THR A 483 14.59 27.09 -29.44
CA THR A 483 15.45 26.09 -28.79
C THR A 483 16.76 26.74 -28.38
N PHE A 484 17.62 26.04 -27.65
CA PHE A 484 18.89 26.60 -27.16
C PHE A 484 20.07 25.88 -27.79
N ILE A 485 21.01 26.63 -28.38
CA ILE A 485 22.30 26.09 -28.82
C ILE A 485 23.29 26.24 -27.65
N PRO A 486 23.88 25.16 -27.16
CA PRO A 486 24.92 25.28 -26.13
C PRO A 486 26.12 26.05 -26.70
N ASN A 487 26.57 27.09 -25.99
CA ASN A 487 27.78 27.85 -26.28
C ASN A 487 28.75 27.93 -25.07
N ILE A 488 28.31 27.44 -23.91
CA ILE A 488 29.08 27.33 -22.68
C ILE A 488 29.21 25.83 -22.34
N TYR A 489 30.36 25.24 -22.64
CA TYR A 489 30.62 23.80 -22.44
C TYR A 489 31.43 23.54 -21.17
N GLN A 490 30.98 24.09 -20.04
CA GLN A 490 31.62 23.93 -18.74
C GLN A 490 30.63 24.16 -17.60
N LEU A 491 31.01 23.69 -16.41
CA LEU A 491 30.24 23.91 -15.18
C LEU A 491 30.39 25.36 -14.69
N ALA A 492 29.33 25.87 -14.07
CA ALA A 492 29.32 27.15 -13.38
C ALA A 492 29.35 26.96 -11.85
N LYS A 493 30.01 27.87 -11.14
CA LYS A 493 29.93 28.02 -9.68
C LYS A 493 29.03 29.20 -9.36
N GLN A 494 27.93 28.98 -8.65
CA GLN A 494 27.02 30.04 -8.24
C GLN A 494 27.54 30.76 -6.99
N ASN A 495 27.43 32.09 -6.98
CA ASN A 495 27.56 32.95 -5.82
C ASN A 495 26.43 34.00 -5.86
N GLY A 496 25.33 33.72 -5.16
CA GLY A 496 24.10 34.50 -5.23
C GLY A 496 23.56 34.54 -6.67
N SER A 497 23.34 35.74 -7.20
CA SER A 497 22.87 35.99 -8.56
C SER A 497 23.96 35.88 -9.65
N VAL A 498 25.19 35.53 -9.28
CA VAL A 498 26.35 35.49 -10.19
C VAL A 498 26.83 34.05 -10.38
N PHE A 499 26.86 33.59 -11.63
CA PHE A 499 27.46 32.32 -12.05
C PHE A 499 28.87 32.59 -12.55
N THR A 500 29.87 31.91 -12.01
CA THR A 500 31.28 32.05 -12.37
C THR A 500 31.82 30.81 -13.06
N PHE A 501 32.75 31.00 -14.00
CA PHE A 501 33.25 29.96 -14.90
C PHE A 501 34.78 29.89 -14.86
N GLU A 502 35.33 28.68 -14.89
CA GLU A 502 36.78 28.46 -14.80
C GLU A 502 37.50 28.93 -16.08
N LYS A 503 36.92 28.64 -17.23
CA LYS A 503 37.41 29.14 -18.53
C LYS A 503 36.61 30.36 -18.94
N ARG A 504 37.26 31.25 -19.70
CA ARG A 504 36.57 32.40 -20.30
C ARG A 504 35.39 31.93 -21.15
N ILE A 505 34.25 32.57 -20.98
CA ILE A 505 33.03 32.34 -21.77
C ILE A 505 32.88 33.45 -22.81
N ALA A 506 32.36 33.08 -23.98
CA ALA A 506 31.98 34.01 -25.01
C ALA A 506 30.48 34.22 -24.94
N ILE A 507 30.06 35.42 -24.53
CA ILE A 507 28.65 35.83 -24.48
C ILE A 507 28.44 36.91 -25.52
N SER A 508 27.48 36.67 -26.39
CA SER A 508 27.04 37.66 -27.39
C SER A 508 26.03 38.63 -26.78
N LYS A 509 25.83 39.80 -27.39
CA LYS A 509 24.73 40.71 -27.02
C LYS A 509 23.34 40.10 -27.24
N GLU A 510 23.26 39.02 -28.00
CA GLU A 510 22.01 38.32 -28.35
C GLU A 510 21.65 37.24 -27.32
N ASP A 511 22.58 36.90 -26.42
CA ASP A 511 22.36 35.95 -25.33
C ASP A 511 21.55 36.63 -24.22
N LYS A 512 20.23 36.68 -24.41
CA LYS A 512 19.30 37.29 -23.43
C LYS A 512 18.92 36.34 -22.30
N PHE A 513 18.95 35.05 -22.58
CA PHE A 513 18.49 34.03 -21.66
C PHE A 513 19.62 33.07 -21.32
N LEU A 514 19.77 32.81 -20.03
CA LEU A 514 20.61 31.78 -19.46
C LEU A 514 19.75 30.56 -19.20
N LYS A 515 20.03 29.48 -19.91
CA LYS A 515 19.43 28.20 -19.60
C LYS A 515 20.32 27.45 -18.62
N ILE A 516 19.80 27.04 -17.48
CA ILE A 516 20.56 26.33 -16.45
C ILE A 516 19.94 24.95 -16.24
N TYR A 517 20.78 23.95 -16.10
CA TYR A 517 20.42 22.62 -15.65
C TYR A 517 21.01 22.39 -14.27
N ASP A 518 20.14 22.12 -13.31
CA ASP A 518 20.49 21.73 -11.94
C ASP A 518 19.82 20.38 -11.57
N GLU A 519 19.94 19.95 -10.31
CA GLU A 519 19.31 18.69 -9.85
C GLU A 519 17.78 18.70 -9.91
N THR A 520 17.16 19.89 -10.00
CA THR A 520 15.71 20.10 -10.08
C THR A 520 15.19 20.21 -11.52
N GLY A 521 16.12 20.31 -12.48
CA GLY A 521 15.85 20.25 -13.91
C GLY A 521 16.27 21.52 -14.64
N GLU A 522 15.50 21.88 -15.66
CA GLU A 522 15.77 23.00 -16.55
C GLU A 522 15.15 24.30 -16.02
N ILE A 523 15.95 25.36 -15.98
CA ILE A 523 15.55 26.71 -15.58
C ILE A 523 16.01 27.68 -16.66
N ILE A 524 15.14 28.59 -17.10
CA ILE A 524 15.49 29.65 -18.05
C ILE A 524 15.39 30.98 -17.31
N LEU A 525 16.46 31.77 -17.37
CA LEU A 525 16.61 33.02 -16.62
C LEU A 525 17.06 34.12 -17.57
N GLU A 526 16.64 35.35 -17.30
CA GLU A 526 17.11 36.50 -18.07
C GLU A 526 18.48 36.98 -17.57
N ILE A 527 19.41 37.19 -18.50
CA ILE A 527 20.75 37.70 -18.21
C ILE A 527 20.66 39.21 -17.96
N GLN A 528 21.10 39.62 -16.76
CA GLN A 528 21.12 41.02 -16.33
C GLN A 528 22.49 41.68 -16.61
N GLY A 529 23.56 40.89 -16.65
CA GLY A 529 24.90 41.35 -16.99
C GLY A 529 25.88 40.20 -17.15
N SER A 530 27.01 40.46 -17.80
CA SER A 530 28.03 39.44 -18.02
C SER A 530 29.45 40.01 -18.00
N THR A 531 30.41 39.17 -17.62
CA THR A 531 31.85 39.39 -17.75
C THR A 531 32.48 38.19 -18.47
N PRO A 532 33.76 38.25 -18.88
CA PRO A 532 34.43 37.11 -19.51
C PRO A 532 34.43 35.81 -18.69
N ASN A 533 34.16 35.87 -17.39
CA ASN A 533 34.17 34.70 -16.50
C ASN A 533 32.92 34.60 -15.62
N SER A 534 31.90 35.43 -15.85
CA SER A 534 30.69 35.40 -15.04
C SER A 534 29.42 35.86 -15.76
N ILE A 535 28.28 35.36 -15.31
CA ILE A 535 26.95 35.80 -15.75
C ILE A 535 26.15 36.18 -14.51
N THR A 536 25.53 37.35 -14.55
CA THR A 536 24.62 37.84 -13.53
C THR A 536 23.19 37.70 -14.05
N VAL A 537 22.34 37.06 -13.25
CA VAL A 537 20.89 36.89 -13.52
C VAL A 537 20.10 37.35 -12.31
N ASN A 538 18.77 37.43 -12.43
CA ASN A 538 17.92 37.67 -11.25
C ASN A 538 17.48 36.33 -10.64
N LEU A 539 18.07 35.93 -9.51
CA LEU A 539 17.67 34.71 -8.78
C LEU A 539 16.96 34.97 -7.44
N ALA A 540 16.74 36.22 -7.03
CA ALA A 540 16.07 36.59 -5.78
C ALA A 540 16.52 35.71 -4.57
N ASP A 541 17.83 35.55 -4.40
CA ASP A 541 18.51 34.78 -3.33
C ASP A 541 18.34 33.25 -3.35
N LYS A 542 17.80 32.68 -4.43
CA LYS A 542 17.68 31.23 -4.58
C LYS A 542 19.05 30.57 -4.84
N GLU A 543 19.40 29.54 -4.07
CA GLU A 543 20.60 28.71 -4.30
C GLU A 543 20.21 27.49 -5.15
N LEU A 544 20.81 27.36 -6.34
CA LEU A 544 20.63 26.20 -7.20
C LEU A 544 21.57 25.09 -6.74
N LYS A 545 21.08 23.85 -6.76
CA LYS A 545 21.79 22.72 -6.16
C LYS A 545 22.41 21.80 -7.22
N GLY A 546 23.61 21.31 -6.93
CA GLY A 546 24.31 20.34 -7.78
C GLY A 546 25.28 20.98 -8.78
N LYS A 547 25.66 20.20 -9.81
CA LYS A 547 26.55 20.65 -10.89
C LYS A 547 25.74 21.51 -11.86
N LEU A 548 26.00 22.81 -11.88
CA LEU A 548 25.27 23.78 -12.68
C LEU A 548 25.82 23.79 -14.10
N PHE A 549 25.07 23.19 -15.02
CA PHE A 549 25.35 23.29 -16.45
C PHE A 549 24.62 24.50 -17.02
N VAL A 550 25.36 25.35 -17.71
CA VAL A 550 24.83 26.55 -18.34
C VAL A 550 24.77 26.32 -19.84
N TYR A 551 23.57 26.44 -20.39
CA TYR A 551 23.24 26.27 -21.79
C TYR A 551 23.02 27.62 -22.47
N GLY A 552 23.41 27.65 -23.74
CA GLY A 552 23.74 28.87 -24.49
C GLY A 552 22.58 29.67 -25.06
N THR A 553 22.74 30.15 -26.28
CA THR A 553 21.85 31.13 -26.93
C THR A 553 20.51 30.50 -27.35
N GLU A 554 19.39 31.18 -27.07
CA GLU A 554 18.09 30.84 -27.65
C GLU A 554 18.08 31.16 -29.15
N VAL A 555 17.76 30.19 -29.99
CA VAL A 555 17.62 30.31 -31.44
C VAL A 555 16.29 29.76 -31.91
N SER A 556 15.75 30.31 -32.98
CA SER A 556 14.52 29.83 -33.63
C SER A 556 14.75 29.31 -35.04
N ASP A 557 16.02 29.10 -35.42
CA ASP A 557 16.42 28.76 -36.78
C ASP A 557 17.38 27.56 -36.81
N LEU A 558 17.35 26.72 -35.76
CA LEU A 558 18.13 25.49 -35.73
C LEU A 558 17.68 24.59 -36.89
N ARG A 559 18.65 24.08 -37.65
CA ARG A 559 18.40 23.30 -38.87
C ARG A 559 18.74 21.84 -38.67
N THR A 560 17.94 20.97 -39.27
CA THR A 560 18.22 19.55 -39.41
C THR A 560 18.30 19.18 -40.89
N VAL A 561 19.11 18.16 -41.20
CA VAL A 561 19.29 17.67 -42.56
C VAL A 561 18.51 16.37 -42.72
N ASP A 562 17.70 16.31 -43.77
CA ASP A 562 17.11 15.09 -44.30
C ASP A 562 18.16 14.35 -45.17
N TYR A 563 18.79 13.35 -44.57
CA TYR A 563 19.79 12.54 -45.26
C TYR A 563 19.18 11.61 -46.31
N ASP A 564 17.89 11.30 -46.25
CA ASP A 564 17.21 10.51 -47.29
C ASP A 564 17.04 11.37 -48.55
N ALA A 565 16.66 12.64 -48.40
CA ALA A 565 16.60 13.59 -49.52
C ALA A 565 17.96 13.77 -50.21
N LEU A 566 19.04 13.90 -49.44
CA LEU A 566 20.42 13.97 -49.99
C LEU A 566 20.83 12.67 -50.69
N SER A 567 20.47 11.52 -50.13
CA SER A 567 20.75 10.22 -50.73
C SER A 567 20.01 10.07 -52.07
N MET A 568 18.75 10.52 -52.16
CA MET A 568 18.00 10.50 -53.41
C MET A 568 18.56 11.47 -54.45
N LEU A 569 19.00 12.67 -54.04
CA LEU A 569 19.73 13.61 -54.91
C LEU A 569 20.99 12.96 -55.47
N ASN A 570 21.77 12.28 -54.61
CA ASN A 570 22.99 11.59 -55.02
C ASN A 570 22.72 10.47 -56.02
N ILE A 571 21.66 9.68 -55.81
CA ILE A 571 21.26 8.62 -56.76
C ILE A 571 20.95 9.23 -58.13
N SER A 572 20.12 10.27 -58.20
CA SER A 572 19.77 10.94 -59.46
C SER A 572 21.00 11.53 -60.17
N ALA A 573 21.85 12.24 -59.43
CA ALA A 573 23.09 12.80 -59.94
C ALA A 573 24.07 11.73 -60.45
N THR A 574 24.18 10.60 -59.74
CA THR A 574 25.04 9.48 -60.15
C THR A 574 24.53 8.83 -61.43
N GLN A 575 23.21 8.72 -61.61
CA GLN A 575 22.61 8.26 -62.87
C GLN A 575 22.94 9.19 -64.04
N GLU A 576 22.95 10.51 -63.82
CA GLU A 576 23.39 11.46 -64.85
C GLU A 576 24.87 11.32 -65.19
N LEU A 577 25.72 11.17 -64.17
CA LEU A 577 27.15 10.98 -64.36
C LEU A 577 27.42 9.71 -65.19
N ALA A 578 26.71 8.62 -64.91
CA ALA A 578 26.78 7.38 -65.67
C ALA A 578 26.44 7.59 -67.16
N LYS A 579 25.35 8.33 -67.47
CA LYS A 579 24.99 8.67 -68.86
C LYS A 579 26.09 9.45 -69.59
N LYS A 580 26.74 10.40 -68.90
CA LYS A 580 27.83 11.19 -69.49
C LYS A 580 29.08 10.36 -69.73
N ILE A 581 29.40 9.43 -68.83
CA ILE A 581 30.52 8.50 -69.00
C ILE A 581 30.26 7.60 -70.22
N GLU A 582 29.08 7.01 -70.33
CA GLU A 582 28.70 6.17 -71.48
C GLU A 582 28.80 6.95 -72.81
N ALA A 583 28.37 8.21 -72.84
CA ALA A 583 28.51 9.07 -74.02
C ALA A 583 30.00 9.32 -74.39
N LEU A 584 30.85 9.61 -73.40
CA LEU A 584 32.29 9.82 -73.62
C LEU A 584 33.01 8.53 -74.04
N GLU A 585 32.60 7.38 -73.52
CA GLU A 585 33.14 6.08 -73.93
C GLU A 585 32.81 5.79 -75.40
N ASN A 586 31.56 6.04 -75.81
CA ASN A 586 31.15 5.89 -77.21
C ASN A 586 31.92 6.84 -78.15
N GLU A 587 32.15 8.09 -77.74
CA GLU A 587 32.94 9.06 -78.51
C GLU A 587 34.41 8.62 -78.62
N ASN A 588 35.00 8.15 -77.51
CA ASN A 588 36.37 7.64 -77.52
C ASN A 588 36.54 6.41 -78.43
N GLU A 589 35.56 5.50 -78.46
CA GLU A 589 35.58 4.35 -79.38
C GLU A 589 35.47 4.80 -80.85
N ALA A 590 34.64 5.81 -81.14
CA ALA A 590 34.56 6.40 -82.48
C ALA A 590 35.89 7.06 -82.90
N LEU A 591 36.52 7.82 -81.99
CA LEU A 591 37.82 8.45 -82.23
C LEU A 591 38.95 7.43 -82.43
N LYS A 592 38.98 6.35 -81.64
CA LYS A 592 39.91 5.23 -81.83
C LYS A 592 39.77 4.63 -83.23
N LYS A 593 38.54 4.39 -83.68
CA LYS A 593 38.27 3.87 -85.03
C LYS A 593 38.77 4.83 -86.12
N SER A 594 38.47 6.12 -86.01
CA SER A 594 38.94 7.14 -86.96
C SER A 594 40.48 7.25 -87.00
N ASN A 595 41.14 7.12 -85.85
CA ASN A 595 42.60 7.15 -85.78
C ASN A 595 43.23 5.93 -86.48
N ILE A 596 42.64 4.73 -86.32
CA ILE A 596 43.06 3.52 -87.06
C ILE A 596 42.95 3.74 -88.58
N GLU A 597 41.85 4.34 -89.05
CA GLU A 597 41.64 4.63 -90.47
C GLU A 597 42.65 5.66 -91.02
N MET A 598 42.99 6.69 -90.25
CA MET A 598 44.04 7.66 -90.61
C MET A 598 45.42 7.00 -90.70
N GLN A 599 45.80 6.18 -89.71
CA GLN A 599 47.08 5.47 -89.72
C GLN A 599 47.19 4.56 -90.96
N HIS A 600 46.13 3.83 -91.30
CA HIS A 600 46.10 3.02 -92.51
C HIS A 600 46.29 3.86 -93.79
N THR A 601 45.59 5.01 -93.87
CA THR A 601 45.71 5.93 -95.01
C THR A 601 47.12 6.52 -95.12
N GLN A 602 47.73 6.88 -94.00
CA GLN A 602 49.11 7.39 -93.95
C GLN A 602 50.10 6.33 -94.44
N THR A 603 49.96 5.07 -94.01
CA THR A 603 50.80 3.97 -94.51
C THR A 603 50.70 3.82 -96.04
N ILE A 604 49.50 3.92 -96.61
CA ILE A 604 49.31 3.89 -98.07
C ILE A 604 50.03 5.06 -98.77
N PHE A 605 49.96 6.27 -98.20
CA PHE A 605 50.68 7.43 -98.74
C PHE A 605 52.20 7.26 -98.67
N GLU A 606 52.73 6.77 -97.55
CA GLU A 606 54.15 6.49 -97.38
C GLU A 606 54.65 5.42 -98.37
N GLU A 607 53.86 4.37 -98.61
CA GLU A 607 54.17 3.37 -99.64
C GLU A 607 54.16 3.95 -101.06
N ARG A 608 53.21 4.85 -101.37
CA ARG A 608 53.15 5.54 -102.67
C ARG A 608 54.31 6.49 -102.85
N LEU A 609 54.69 7.23 -101.82
CA LEU A 609 55.83 8.14 -101.83
C LEU A 609 57.13 7.37 -102.07
N LYS A 610 57.35 6.26 -101.34
CA LYS A 610 58.48 5.34 -101.60
C LYS A 610 58.52 4.82 -103.04
N ARG A 611 57.35 4.50 -103.62
CA ARG A 611 57.27 4.07 -105.04
C ARG A 611 57.62 5.20 -106.01
N LEU A 612 57.26 6.44 -105.72
CA LEU A 612 57.62 7.60 -106.53
C LEU A 612 59.12 7.93 -106.42
N GLU A 613 59.68 7.92 -105.21
CA GLU A 613 61.11 8.16 -104.97
C GLU A 613 62.00 7.08 -105.60
N SER A 614 61.55 5.83 -105.64
CA SER A 614 62.26 4.75 -106.37
C SER A 614 62.11 4.84 -107.89
N SER A 615 61.13 5.57 -108.40
CA SER A 615 60.94 5.82 -109.84
C SER A 615 61.73 7.02 -110.37
N SER A 616 62.11 7.98 -109.52
CA SER A 616 62.93 9.15 -109.91
C SER A 616 64.45 8.90 -109.83
N ALA A 617 64.87 7.75 -109.28
CA ALA A 617 66.26 7.31 -109.19
C ALA A 617 66.71 6.38 -110.34
N LYS A 618 65.88 6.22 -111.38
CA LYS A 618 66.19 5.58 -112.67
C LYS A 618 66.07 6.60 -113.78
#